data_AF-A0A9D6KK76-F1
#
_entry.id   AF-A0A9D6KK76-F1
#
_cell.length_a   1.000
_cell.length_b   1.000
_cell.length_c   1.000
_cell.angle_alpha   90.00
_cell.angle_beta   90.00
_cell.angle_gamma   90.00
#
_symmetry.space_group_name_H-M   'P 1'
#
loop_
_entity.id
_entity.type
_entity.pdbx_description
1 polymer ?
#
loop_
_entity_poly.entity_id
_entity_poly.type
_entity_poly.pdbx_seq_one_letter_code
_entity_poly.pdbx_strand_id
1 'polypeptide(L)'
;MGTEPVALVVADFNNDDNPDLAVANSGDDTVSVILSLGGGGTSRSYPVGRTPMALAVGDVDGDGALDLLVANMGDASVTILAGSRSGQFTTKSTLPILSGVRALSLADIDRDGRLDLAASDGNRAVSILRGQAAFQFSTASVLTAGRGPSALTFCDLDRDGFYDLVVANNLGGSVSIFRGNPDGTFLPPTELSVGSFPSSVIVTDATNDRRPDVVVTNELTDEVVILPGNLDGTFGEPIVIGTAGVPEHAVVRDLNGDGIADLIVANSFGDSVSAYAGVADGTFPSRIDFPVGTTPFDVATADLNGDGKPDLATANLDEDTVTVLLNTTDFRVRPGDTDSSGVVDARDTDATVEELFDGDGDSLLDGAGGSFPSGAGVDANGDKRIRVSDVTAGLQARAGTLRFR
;
A
#
# COMPACT_ATOMS: atom_id res chain seq x y z
N MET A 1 -14.30 0.20 17.01
CA MET A 1 -14.29 -0.13 15.58
C MET A 1 -15.73 -0.39 15.17
N GLY A 2 -16.09 -0.05 13.92
CA GLY A 2 -17.46 -0.17 13.40
C GLY A 2 -17.76 -1.59 12.91
N THR A 3 -18.81 -1.73 12.12
CA THR A 3 -19.26 -3.02 11.53
C THR A 3 -19.12 -3.05 10.02
N GLU A 4 -18.88 -4.23 9.45
CA GLU A 4 -18.58 -4.50 8.04
C GLU A 4 -17.44 -3.60 7.53
N PRO A 5 -16.20 -3.77 8.03
CA PRO A 5 -15.06 -3.00 7.53
C PRO A 5 -14.74 -3.42 6.08
N VAL A 6 -14.63 -2.45 5.17
CA VAL A 6 -14.50 -2.69 3.71
C VAL A 6 -13.31 -2.01 3.06
N ALA A 7 -12.74 -0.98 3.69
CA ALA A 7 -11.55 -0.32 3.16
C ALA A 7 -10.73 0.21 4.33
N LEU A 8 -9.42 0.19 4.20
CA LEU A 8 -8.50 0.74 5.18
C LEU A 8 -7.36 1.52 4.52
N VAL A 9 -6.84 2.49 5.27
CA VAL A 9 -5.69 3.29 4.84
C VAL A 9 -4.78 3.50 6.04
N VAL A 10 -3.48 3.45 5.78
CA VAL A 10 -2.45 3.64 6.80
C VAL A 10 -1.73 4.96 6.53
N ALA A 11 -1.66 5.81 7.55
CA ALA A 11 -0.93 7.07 7.51
C ALA A 11 -0.66 7.57 8.94
N ASP A 12 0.28 8.49 9.10
CA ASP A 12 0.46 9.19 10.39
C ASP A 12 -0.56 10.33 10.49
N PHE A 13 -1.71 10.07 11.12
CA PHE A 13 -2.81 11.04 11.22
C PHE A 13 -2.61 12.07 12.34
N ASN A 14 -1.67 11.83 13.25
CA ASN A 14 -1.43 12.67 14.41
C ASN A 14 -0.03 13.33 14.43
N ASN A 15 0.78 13.09 13.39
CA ASN A 15 2.13 13.59 13.21
C ASN A 15 3.09 13.14 14.35
N ASP A 16 2.97 11.90 14.81
CA ASP A 16 3.82 11.28 15.83
C ASP A 16 4.89 10.31 15.27
N ASP A 17 5.05 10.29 13.95
CA ASP A 17 5.93 9.41 13.16
C ASP A 17 5.61 7.91 13.27
N ASN A 18 4.48 7.53 13.89
CA ASN A 18 3.97 6.15 13.88
C ASN A 18 2.75 6.05 12.96
N PRO A 19 2.61 4.94 12.21
CA PRO A 19 1.44 4.75 11.37
C PRO A 19 0.18 4.50 12.22
N ASP A 20 -0.87 5.21 11.83
CA ASP A 20 -2.23 5.05 12.30
C ASP A 20 -3.09 4.39 11.20
N LEU A 21 -4.28 3.91 11.57
CA LEU A 21 -5.20 3.26 10.63
C LEU A 21 -6.54 4.00 10.58
N ALA A 22 -7.07 4.24 9.38
CA ALA A 22 -8.47 4.61 9.20
C ALA A 22 -9.20 3.49 8.45
N VAL A 23 -10.42 3.17 8.87
CA VAL A 23 -11.21 2.04 8.38
C VAL A 23 -12.64 2.49 8.06
N ALA A 24 -13.08 2.31 6.82
CA ALA A 24 -14.46 2.52 6.41
C ALA A 24 -15.31 1.31 6.82
N ASN A 25 -16.40 1.57 7.52
CA ASN A 25 -17.30 0.55 8.07
C ASN A 25 -18.66 0.71 7.37
N SER A 26 -18.98 -0.19 6.44
CA SER A 26 -20.17 -0.07 5.59
C SER A 26 -21.46 -0.35 6.33
N GLY A 27 -21.40 -1.13 7.41
CA GLY A 27 -22.58 -1.60 8.14
C GLY A 27 -23.16 -0.57 9.12
N ASP A 28 -22.33 0.38 9.59
CA ASP A 28 -22.75 1.43 10.55
C ASP A 28 -22.54 2.86 10.05
N ASP A 29 -22.16 3.03 8.78
CA ASP A 29 -21.95 4.33 8.13
C ASP A 29 -20.90 5.21 8.85
N THR A 30 -19.80 4.59 9.30
CA THR A 30 -18.72 5.27 10.00
C THR A 30 -17.33 5.06 9.38
N VAL A 31 -16.42 5.96 9.69
CA VAL A 31 -14.97 5.72 9.59
C VAL A 31 -14.37 5.63 10.99
N SER A 32 -13.68 4.54 11.28
CA SER A 32 -12.95 4.33 12.53
C SER A 32 -11.48 4.71 12.31
N VAL A 33 -10.95 5.64 13.09
CA VAL A 33 -9.53 5.99 13.13
C VAL A 33 -8.92 5.41 14.40
N ILE A 34 -7.83 4.66 14.25
CA ILE A 34 -7.12 3.96 15.32
C ILE A 34 -5.71 4.55 15.36
N LEU A 35 -5.42 5.27 16.44
CA LEU A 35 -4.10 5.89 16.63
C LEU A 35 -3.17 4.97 17.41
N SER A 36 -1.89 4.92 17.03
CA SER A 36 -0.78 4.24 17.73
C SER A 36 -1.00 2.72 17.93
N LEU A 37 -0.87 1.93 16.86
CA LEU A 37 -1.13 0.48 16.87
C LEU A 37 -0.14 -0.33 17.74
N GLY A 38 1.07 0.17 18.00
CA GLY A 38 2.09 -0.49 18.83
C GLY A 38 1.91 -0.45 20.36
N GLY A 39 0.81 0.10 20.90
CA GLY A 39 0.68 0.36 22.35
C GLY A 39 -0.72 0.25 22.98
N GLY A 40 -1.69 -0.36 22.29
CA GLY A 40 -3.09 -0.43 22.75
C GLY A 40 -3.97 0.71 22.22
N GLY A 41 -3.79 1.04 20.94
CA GLY A 41 -4.27 2.22 20.25
C GLY A 41 -5.70 2.68 20.56
N THR A 42 -5.92 4.00 20.55
CA THR A 42 -7.23 4.58 20.79
C THR A 42 -8.03 4.65 19.48
N SER A 43 -9.17 3.96 19.45
CA SER A 43 -10.11 4.03 18.32
C SER A 43 -11.16 5.13 18.54
N ARG A 44 -11.41 5.94 17.51
CA ARG A 44 -12.51 6.90 17.42
C ARG A 44 -13.28 6.68 16.13
N SER A 45 -14.60 6.76 16.18
CA SER A 45 -15.44 6.62 14.99
C SER A 45 -16.10 7.95 14.64
N TYR A 46 -16.13 8.26 13.35
CA TYR A 46 -16.70 9.47 12.78
C TYR A 46 -17.84 9.08 11.83
N PRO A 47 -19.04 9.66 11.97
CA PRO A 47 -20.14 9.37 11.06
C PRO A 47 -19.85 9.93 9.67
N VAL A 48 -20.21 9.16 8.65
CA VAL A 48 -20.07 9.53 7.23
C VAL A 48 -21.39 9.31 6.51
N GLY A 49 -21.39 9.31 5.17
CA GLY A 49 -22.59 9.00 4.40
C GLY A 49 -22.81 7.49 4.32
N ARG A 50 -23.94 7.08 3.74
CA ARG A 50 -24.36 5.68 3.74
C ARG A 50 -23.48 4.77 2.88
N THR A 51 -23.23 3.57 3.40
CA THR A 51 -22.41 2.50 2.82
C THR A 51 -21.07 3.05 2.29
N PRO A 52 -20.18 3.55 3.16
CA PRO A 52 -18.84 3.95 2.75
C PRO A 52 -18.09 2.75 2.14
N MET A 53 -17.40 2.94 1.02
CA MET A 53 -16.73 1.87 0.26
C MET A 53 -15.24 2.09 0.04
N ALA A 54 -14.77 3.34 0.05
CA ALA A 54 -13.36 3.65 -0.16
C ALA A 54 -12.94 4.89 0.63
N LEU A 55 -11.64 4.95 0.93
CA LEU A 55 -10.98 6.05 1.60
C LEU A 55 -9.88 6.62 0.69
N ALA A 56 -9.71 7.94 0.71
CA ALA A 56 -8.51 8.59 0.22
C ALA A 56 -7.96 9.53 1.29
N VAL A 57 -6.64 9.65 1.35
CA VAL A 57 -5.91 10.43 2.35
C VAL A 57 -5.09 11.52 1.66
N GLY A 58 -5.08 12.73 2.21
CA GLY A 58 -4.20 13.81 1.76
C GLY A 58 -4.47 15.13 2.48
N ASP A 59 -3.53 16.07 2.42
CA ASP A 59 -3.70 17.44 2.91
C ASP A 59 -4.47 18.27 1.86
N VAL A 60 -5.79 18.35 2.01
CA VAL A 60 -6.70 18.93 1.01
C VAL A 60 -6.82 20.45 1.17
N ASP A 61 -6.64 20.96 2.38
CA ASP A 61 -6.74 22.40 2.66
C ASP A 61 -5.39 23.11 2.81
N GLY A 62 -4.28 22.37 2.81
CA GLY A 62 -2.91 22.87 2.84
C GLY A 62 -2.44 23.28 4.24
N ASP A 63 -3.05 22.76 5.30
CA ASP A 63 -2.70 23.08 6.69
C ASP A 63 -1.61 22.15 7.29
N GLY A 64 -1.22 21.12 6.53
CA GLY A 64 -0.22 20.12 6.88
C GLY A 64 -0.73 19.02 7.80
N ALA A 65 -2.02 18.91 8.07
CA ALA A 65 -2.66 17.73 8.63
C ALA A 65 -3.27 16.88 7.50
N LEU A 66 -3.29 15.57 7.68
CA LEU A 66 -3.91 14.67 6.71
C LEU A 66 -5.43 14.65 6.90
N ASP A 67 -6.16 14.83 5.80
CA ASP A 67 -7.61 14.73 5.72
C ASP A 67 -8.06 13.38 5.17
N LEU A 68 -9.33 13.04 5.40
CA LEU A 68 -9.95 11.84 4.85
C LEU A 68 -11.10 12.20 3.91
N LEU A 69 -11.10 11.60 2.72
CA LEU A 69 -12.24 11.58 1.82
C LEU A 69 -12.85 10.19 1.80
N VAL A 70 -14.17 10.11 1.87
CA VAL A 70 -14.90 8.86 2.06
C VAL A 70 -15.96 8.71 0.98
N ALA A 71 -15.83 7.69 0.13
CA ALA A 71 -16.81 7.39 -0.91
C ALA A 71 -18.03 6.71 -0.30
N ASN A 72 -19.16 7.42 -0.26
CA ASN A 72 -20.42 6.90 0.25
C ASN A 72 -21.27 6.41 -0.93
N MET A 73 -21.20 5.11 -1.22
CA MET A 73 -21.90 4.54 -2.38
C MET A 73 -23.41 4.73 -2.26
N GLY A 74 -23.97 4.58 -1.06
CA GLY A 74 -25.40 4.59 -0.80
C GLY A 74 -25.99 6.00 -0.97
N ASP A 75 -25.22 7.02 -0.64
CA ASP A 75 -25.64 8.42 -0.77
C ASP A 75 -25.18 9.08 -2.07
N ALA A 76 -24.41 8.37 -2.90
CA ALA A 76 -23.76 8.93 -4.08
C ALA A 76 -23.02 10.24 -3.75
N SER A 77 -22.17 10.18 -2.74
CA SER A 77 -21.45 11.35 -2.25
C SER A 77 -20.05 11.02 -1.76
N VAL A 78 -19.23 12.04 -1.59
CA VAL A 78 -17.95 11.95 -0.89
C VAL A 78 -18.02 12.80 0.37
N THR A 79 -17.85 12.20 1.54
CA THR A 79 -17.69 12.94 2.80
C THR A 79 -16.25 13.37 2.94
N ILE A 80 -16.02 14.63 3.30
CA ILE A 80 -14.70 15.16 3.61
C ILE A 80 -14.61 15.37 5.13
N LEU A 81 -13.67 14.67 5.75
CA LEU A 81 -13.31 14.81 7.16
C LEU A 81 -11.99 15.59 7.24
N ALA A 82 -12.07 16.82 7.74
CA ALA A 82 -10.89 17.64 8.00
C ALA A 82 -10.13 17.07 9.20
N GLY A 83 -8.86 16.73 8.99
CA GLY A 83 -7.95 16.23 10.00
C GLY A 83 -7.42 17.34 10.89
N SER A 84 -6.65 16.93 11.88
CA SER A 84 -5.85 17.82 12.70
C SER A 84 -4.58 17.08 13.08
N ARG A 85 -3.51 17.82 13.41
CA ARG A 85 -2.23 17.27 13.89
C ARG A 85 -2.31 16.58 15.26
N SER A 86 -3.50 16.17 15.69
CA SER A 86 -3.75 15.38 16.89
C SER A 86 -4.52 14.09 16.59
N GLY A 87 -4.73 13.77 15.30
CA GLY A 87 -5.52 12.63 14.87
C GLY A 87 -7.03 12.77 15.14
N GLN A 88 -7.53 14.00 15.33
CA GLN A 88 -8.96 14.28 15.42
C GLN A 88 -9.50 14.75 14.08
N PHE A 89 -10.70 14.27 13.74
CA PHE A 89 -11.38 14.61 12.50
C PHE A 89 -12.69 15.34 12.76
N THR A 90 -13.05 16.23 11.83
CA THR A 90 -14.35 16.91 11.83
C THR A 90 -14.95 16.89 10.43
N THR A 91 -16.24 16.57 10.33
CA THR A 91 -16.93 16.62 9.04
C THR A 91 -16.97 18.05 8.51
N LYS A 92 -16.33 18.28 7.37
CA LYS A 92 -16.22 19.61 6.76
C LYS A 92 -17.31 19.86 5.73
N SER A 93 -17.47 18.92 4.81
CA SER A 93 -18.38 19.04 3.68
C SER A 93 -18.73 17.66 3.13
N THR A 94 -19.78 17.64 2.31
CA THR A 94 -20.18 16.46 1.53
C THR A 94 -20.32 16.91 0.08
N LEU A 95 -19.59 16.23 -0.82
CA LEU A 95 -19.63 16.48 -2.25
C LEU A 95 -20.61 15.52 -2.90
N PRO A 96 -21.69 16.01 -3.55
CA PRO A 96 -22.57 15.14 -4.31
C PRO A 96 -21.86 14.68 -5.60
N ILE A 97 -21.88 13.37 -5.86
CA ILE A 97 -21.43 12.76 -7.11
C ILE A 97 -22.65 12.08 -7.74
N LEU A 98 -22.79 12.11 -9.07
CA LEU A 98 -24.07 11.82 -9.72
C LEU A 98 -24.55 10.36 -9.59
N SER A 99 -23.68 9.42 -9.20
CA SER A 99 -23.98 8.00 -9.08
C SER A 99 -23.01 7.32 -8.12
N GLY A 100 -23.53 6.33 -7.35
CA GLY A 100 -22.88 5.64 -6.24
C GLY A 100 -21.36 5.48 -6.40
N VAL A 101 -20.63 6.27 -5.61
CA VAL A 101 -19.18 6.39 -5.68
C VAL A 101 -18.55 5.13 -5.11
N ARG A 102 -17.60 4.54 -5.85
CA ARG A 102 -16.94 3.29 -5.44
C ARG A 102 -15.50 3.47 -5.02
N ALA A 103 -14.72 4.23 -5.79
CA ALA A 103 -13.32 4.47 -5.51
C ALA A 103 -12.95 5.95 -5.63
N LEU A 104 -11.88 6.33 -4.93
CA LEU A 104 -11.31 7.67 -4.87
C LEU A 104 -9.80 7.59 -5.10
N SER A 105 -9.23 8.61 -5.75
CA SER A 105 -7.79 8.84 -5.77
C SER A 105 -7.52 10.33 -5.76
N LEU A 106 -6.50 10.73 -5.02
CA LEU A 106 -6.05 12.11 -4.90
C LEU A 106 -4.68 12.30 -5.57
N ALA A 107 -4.51 13.37 -6.33
CA ALA A 107 -3.21 13.80 -6.85
C ALA A 107 -3.29 15.25 -7.35
N ASP A 108 -2.18 15.97 -7.33
CA ASP A 108 -2.07 17.29 -7.97
C ASP A 108 -1.83 17.13 -9.49
N ILE A 109 -2.92 16.87 -10.24
CA ILE A 109 -2.82 16.45 -11.66
C ILE A 109 -2.56 17.61 -12.64
N ASP A 110 -2.78 18.88 -12.25
CA ASP A 110 -2.34 20.06 -13.01
C ASP A 110 -1.13 20.80 -12.42
N ARG A 111 -0.58 20.28 -11.30
CA ARG A 111 0.62 20.82 -10.63
C ARG A 111 0.43 22.24 -10.12
N ASP A 112 -0.78 22.57 -9.64
CA ASP A 112 -1.10 23.87 -9.06
C ASP A 112 -0.80 23.96 -7.54
N GLY A 113 -0.38 22.85 -6.94
CA GLY A 113 -0.08 22.70 -5.52
C GLY A 113 -1.28 22.29 -4.67
N ARG A 114 -2.41 21.91 -5.27
CA ARG A 114 -3.59 21.37 -4.57
C ARG A 114 -3.91 19.96 -5.05
N LEU A 115 -4.45 19.14 -4.15
CA LEU A 115 -4.91 17.81 -4.52
C LEU A 115 -6.23 17.88 -5.28
N ASP A 116 -6.25 17.30 -6.46
CA ASP A 116 -7.44 17.02 -7.26
C ASP A 116 -7.98 15.62 -6.95
N LEU A 117 -9.27 15.40 -7.24
CA LEU A 117 -9.98 14.17 -6.93
C LEU A 117 -10.47 13.47 -8.21
N ALA A 118 -10.16 12.18 -8.34
CA ALA A 118 -10.89 11.25 -9.19
C ALA A 118 -11.89 10.44 -8.35
N ALA A 119 -13.12 10.31 -8.83
CA ALA A 119 -14.16 9.50 -8.20
C ALA A 119 -14.89 8.65 -9.25
N SER A 120 -14.84 7.31 -9.12
CA SER A 120 -15.58 6.41 -10.01
C SER A 120 -17.03 6.29 -9.60
N ASP A 121 -17.93 6.23 -10.59
CA ASP A 121 -19.29 5.78 -10.37
C ASP A 121 -19.41 4.27 -10.60
N GLY A 122 -20.43 3.61 -10.04
CA GLY A 122 -20.65 2.18 -10.30
C GLY A 122 -21.09 1.83 -11.74
N ASN A 123 -21.02 2.74 -12.71
CA ASN A 123 -21.53 2.56 -14.07
C ASN A 123 -20.42 2.64 -15.14
N ARG A 124 -19.99 3.84 -15.53
CA ARG A 124 -18.92 4.06 -16.54
C ARG A 124 -18.22 5.41 -16.36
N ALA A 125 -18.72 6.28 -15.51
CA ALA A 125 -18.21 7.62 -15.36
C ALA A 125 -17.10 7.64 -14.31
N VAL A 126 -16.05 8.41 -14.58
CA VAL A 126 -15.10 8.85 -13.55
C VAL A 126 -15.13 10.37 -13.53
N SER A 127 -15.57 10.94 -12.42
CA SER A 127 -15.60 12.39 -12.22
C SER A 127 -14.20 12.86 -11.82
N ILE A 128 -13.66 13.83 -12.55
CA ILE A 128 -12.43 14.54 -12.18
C ILE A 128 -12.82 15.90 -11.62
N LEU A 129 -12.40 16.19 -10.40
CA LEU A 129 -12.69 17.44 -9.71
C LEU A 129 -11.38 18.15 -9.34
N ARG A 130 -11.25 19.42 -9.74
CA ARG A 130 -10.14 20.28 -9.34
C ARG A 130 -10.28 20.68 -7.89
N GLY A 131 -9.21 20.50 -7.12
CA GLY A 131 -9.03 21.02 -5.79
C GLY A 131 -9.01 22.54 -5.78
N GLN A 132 -9.64 23.11 -4.77
CA GLN A 132 -9.66 24.54 -4.49
C GLN A 132 -9.38 24.75 -3.01
N ALA A 133 -9.14 25.99 -2.62
CA ALA A 133 -8.88 26.32 -1.22
C ALA A 133 -10.02 25.88 -0.28
N ALA A 134 -9.66 25.51 0.94
CA ALA A 134 -10.60 25.21 2.03
C ALA A 134 -11.63 24.11 1.71
N PHE A 135 -11.15 22.95 1.21
CA PHE A 135 -11.96 21.76 0.93
C PHE A 135 -13.01 21.92 -0.16
N GLN A 136 -12.78 22.86 -1.08
CA GLN A 136 -13.67 23.06 -2.22
C GLN A 136 -13.16 22.27 -3.43
N PHE A 137 -14.11 21.76 -4.21
CA PHE A 137 -13.83 21.05 -5.45
C PHE A 137 -14.75 21.55 -6.55
N SER A 138 -14.23 21.66 -7.77
CA SER A 138 -15.03 22.00 -8.95
C SER A 138 -14.87 20.93 -10.03
N THR A 139 -15.96 20.49 -10.64
CA THR A 139 -15.91 19.51 -11.72
C THR A 139 -15.04 20.02 -12.88
N ALA A 140 -13.96 19.30 -13.17
CA ALA A 140 -13.05 19.56 -14.28
C ALA A 140 -13.55 18.87 -15.55
N SER A 141 -13.83 17.57 -15.43
CA SER A 141 -14.27 16.72 -16.53
C SER A 141 -14.98 15.47 -16.00
N VAL A 142 -15.64 14.74 -16.90
CA VAL A 142 -16.17 13.41 -16.64
C VAL A 142 -15.64 12.48 -17.72
N LEU A 143 -14.81 11.53 -17.31
CA LEU A 143 -14.22 10.52 -18.18
C LEU A 143 -15.21 9.36 -18.34
N THR A 144 -15.12 8.65 -19.46
CA THR A 144 -15.90 7.43 -19.71
C THR A 144 -14.96 6.23 -19.72
N ALA A 145 -14.93 5.47 -18.63
CA ALA A 145 -14.19 4.22 -18.50
C ALA A 145 -15.01 3.03 -19.03
N GLY A 146 -14.54 1.81 -18.75
CA GLY A 146 -15.26 0.56 -18.96
C GLY A 146 -16.50 0.42 -18.07
N ARG A 147 -17.14 -0.77 -18.08
CA ARG A 147 -18.36 -1.01 -17.27
C ARG A 147 -18.00 -1.35 -15.83
N GLY A 148 -18.62 -0.66 -14.88
CA GLY A 148 -18.49 -0.86 -13.45
C GLY A 148 -17.12 -0.48 -12.92
N PRO A 149 -16.68 0.80 -13.02
CA PRO A 149 -15.39 1.18 -12.48
C PRO A 149 -15.37 1.00 -10.95
N SER A 150 -14.59 0.02 -10.49
CA SER A 150 -14.55 -0.50 -9.11
C SER A 150 -13.42 0.08 -8.29
N ALA A 151 -12.24 0.22 -8.88
CA ALA A 151 -11.05 0.80 -8.29
C ALA A 151 -10.35 1.74 -9.29
N LEU A 152 -9.61 2.72 -8.79
CA LEU A 152 -8.80 3.62 -9.62
C LEU A 152 -7.58 4.15 -8.86
N THR A 153 -6.54 4.52 -9.60
CA THR A 153 -5.35 5.17 -9.04
C THR A 153 -4.75 6.15 -10.05
N PHE A 154 -4.27 7.28 -9.56
CA PHE A 154 -3.35 8.13 -10.31
C PHE A 154 -1.93 7.57 -10.26
N CYS A 155 -1.16 7.72 -11.33
CA CYS A 155 0.24 7.31 -11.42
C CYS A 155 0.92 7.98 -12.61
N ASP A 156 2.25 8.02 -12.65
CA ASP A 156 3.01 8.34 -13.86
C ASP A 156 3.47 7.02 -14.52
N LEU A 157 2.68 6.50 -15.47
CA LEU A 157 2.87 5.16 -16.02
C LEU A 157 3.98 5.13 -17.08
N ASP A 158 4.12 6.20 -17.86
CA ASP A 158 5.11 6.31 -18.94
C ASP A 158 6.34 7.18 -18.59
N ARG A 159 6.41 7.70 -17.36
CA ARG A 159 7.51 8.51 -16.82
C ARG A 159 7.73 9.82 -17.58
N ASP A 160 6.68 10.38 -18.14
CA ASP A 160 6.71 11.72 -18.71
C ASP A 160 6.53 12.83 -17.65
N GLY A 161 6.24 12.42 -16.40
CA GLY A 161 6.05 13.25 -15.23
C GLY A 161 4.59 13.60 -14.97
N PHE A 162 3.68 13.36 -15.91
CA PHE A 162 2.26 13.72 -15.75
C PHE A 162 1.48 12.54 -15.17
N TYR A 163 0.42 12.85 -14.41
CA TYR A 163 -0.42 11.82 -13.83
C TYR A 163 -1.35 11.25 -14.90
N ASP A 164 -1.19 9.97 -15.17
CA ASP A 164 -2.16 9.08 -15.79
C ASP A 164 -3.17 8.59 -14.75
N LEU A 165 -4.28 8.04 -15.24
CA LEU A 165 -5.30 7.40 -14.42
C LEU A 165 -5.58 5.98 -14.91
N VAL A 166 -5.46 5.01 -14.01
CA VAL A 166 -5.75 3.60 -14.27
C VAL A 166 -7.02 3.22 -13.50
N VAL A 167 -7.96 2.55 -14.18
CA VAL A 167 -9.30 2.25 -13.64
C VAL A 167 -9.66 0.78 -13.89
N ALA A 168 -9.90 -0.01 -12.84
CA ALA A 168 -10.46 -1.36 -12.94
C ALA A 168 -11.97 -1.32 -13.19
N ASN A 169 -12.47 -2.17 -14.09
CA ASN A 169 -13.87 -2.20 -14.51
C ASN A 169 -14.48 -3.58 -14.26
N ASN A 170 -15.08 -3.80 -13.09
CA ASN A 170 -15.52 -5.13 -12.65
C ASN A 170 -16.55 -5.78 -13.59
N LEU A 171 -17.55 -5.03 -14.06
CA LEU A 171 -18.56 -5.54 -15.00
C LEU A 171 -18.04 -5.66 -16.44
N GLY A 172 -16.90 -5.05 -16.74
CA GLY A 172 -16.25 -5.07 -18.06
C GLY A 172 -15.17 -6.14 -18.21
N GLY A 173 -14.61 -6.64 -17.11
CA GLY A 173 -13.45 -7.54 -17.15
C GLY A 173 -12.19 -6.87 -17.70
N SER A 174 -12.08 -5.55 -17.52
CA SER A 174 -11.05 -4.72 -18.16
C SER A 174 -10.47 -3.66 -17.24
N VAL A 175 -9.31 -3.14 -17.61
CA VAL A 175 -8.75 -1.90 -17.07
C VAL A 175 -8.82 -0.82 -18.16
N SER A 176 -9.21 0.40 -17.79
CA SER A 176 -9.12 1.59 -18.62
C SER A 176 -7.93 2.43 -18.21
N ILE A 177 -7.10 2.83 -19.17
CA ILE A 177 -5.91 3.66 -18.94
C ILE A 177 -6.11 4.98 -19.67
N PHE A 178 -6.16 6.05 -18.89
CA PHE A 178 -6.28 7.42 -19.36
C PHE A 178 -4.92 8.09 -19.23
N ARG A 179 -4.28 8.39 -20.37
CA ARG A 179 -3.01 9.11 -20.33
C ARG A 179 -3.19 10.59 -20.02
N GLY A 180 -2.40 11.09 -19.09
CA GLY A 180 -2.40 12.47 -18.63
C GLY A 180 -1.77 13.43 -19.64
N ASN A 181 -2.25 14.66 -19.63
CA ASN A 181 -1.63 15.78 -20.33
C ASN A 181 -1.04 16.77 -19.30
N PRO A 182 -0.12 17.66 -19.72
CA PRO A 182 0.46 18.66 -18.83
C PRO A 182 -0.51 19.63 -18.14
N ASP A 183 -1.73 19.78 -18.65
CA ASP A 183 -2.79 20.62 -18.09
C ASP A 183 -3.74 19.84 -17.16
N GLY A 184 -3.42 18.59 -16.84
CA GLY A 184 -4.23 17.68 -16.05
C GLY A 184 -5.52 17.23 -16.75
N THR A 185 -5.59 17.33 -18.08
CA THR A 185 -6.62 16.66 -18.89
C THR A 185 -6.16 15.26 -19.29
N PHE A 186 -7.07 14.44 -19.80
CA PHE A 186 -6.77 13.06 -20.16
C PHE A 186 -7.10 12.77 -21.63
N LEU A 187 -6.28 11.93 -22.26
CA LEU A 187 -6.58 11.33 -23.56
C LEU A 187 -7.70 10.29 -23.46
N PRO A 188 -8.37 9.93 -24.58
CA PRO A 188 -9.31 8.81 -24.59
C PRO A 188 -8.66 7.52 -24.07
N PRO A 189 -9.41 6.66 -23.36
CA PRO A 189 -8.83 5.52 -22.68
C PRO A 189 -8.38 4.43 -23.65
N THR A 190 -7.30 3.75 -23.30
CA THR A 190 -7.00 2.41 -23.80
C THR A 190 -7.65 1.40 -22.86
N GLU A 191 -8.42 0.45 -23.40
CA GLU A 191 -9.02 -0.63 -22.61
C GLU A 191 -8.22 -1.94 -22.80
N LEU A 192 -7.85 -2.57 -21.69
CA LEU A 192 -7.14 -3.84 -21.66
C LEU A 192 -7.99 -4.89 -20.95
N SER A 193 -8.13 -6.07 -21.54
CA SER A 193 -8.81 -7.19 -20.86
C SER A 193 -7.86 -7.82 -19.85
N VAL A 194 -8.32 -7.98 -18.61
CA VAL A 194 -7.48 -8.44 -17.49
C VAL A 194 -8.05 -9.64 -16.73
N GLY A 195 -9.27 -10.08 -17.07
CA GLY A 195 -9.92 -11.20 -16.40
C GLY A 195 -11.41 -10.95 -16.20
N SER A 196 -11.96 -11.54 -15.13
CA SER A 196 -13.38 -11.37 -14.79
C SER A 196 -13.52 -10.73 -13.42
N PHE A 197 -14.31 -9.66 -13.36
CA PHE A 197 -14.61 -8.93 -12.12
C PHE A 197 -13.36 -8.40 -11.41
N PRO A 198 -12.57 -7.51 -12.07
CA PRO A 198 -11.45 -6.87 -11.41
C PRO A 198 -11.90 -6.00 -10.22
N SER A 199 -11.37 -6.27 -9.03
CA SER A 199 -11.77 -5.66 -7.75
C SER A 199 -10.87 -4.51 -7.32
N SER A 200 -9.55 -4.66 -7.47
CA SER A 200 -8.55 -3.65 -7.15
C SER A 200 -7.62 -3.38 -8.33
N VAL A 201 -6.98 -2.21 -8.33
CA VAL A 201 -5.88 -1.88 -9.22
C VAL A 201 -4.85 -1.02 -8.51
N ILE A 202 -3.59 -1.40 -8.60
CA ILE A 202 -2.45 -0.60 -8.13
C ILE A 202 -1.40 -0.49 -9.24
N VAL A 203 -0.55 0.52 -9.14
CA VAL A 203 0.56 0.74 -10.08
C VAL A 203 1.87 0.85 -9.31
N THR A 204 2.80 -0.06 -9.60
CA THR A 204 4.07 -0.19 -8.87
C THR A 204 5.05 -1.05 -9.67
N ASP A 205 6.34 -1.00 -9.35
CA ASP A 205 7.34 -1.92 -9.92
C ASP A 205 7.20 -3.30 -9.24
N ALA A 206 6.36 -4.16 -9.82
CA ALA A 206 6.09 -5.49 -9.27
C ALA A 206 7.06 -6.53 -9.83
N THR A 207 7.65 -6.27 -11.01
CA THR A 207 8.57 -7.19 -11.69
C THR A 207 10.05 -6.90 -11.42
N ASN A 208 10.35 -5.93 -10.56
CA ASN A 208 11.70 -5.49 -10.21
C ASN A 208 12.53 -5.05 -11.44
N ASP A 209 11.86 -4.46 -12.42
CA ASP A 209 12.45 -4.00 -13.68
C ASP A 209 12.59 -2.47 -13.74
N ARG A 210 12.23 -1.79 -12.63
CA ARG A 210 12.17 -0.35 -12.48
C ARG A 210 11.24 0.31 -13.47
N ARG A 211 10.13 -0.32 -13.86
CA ARG A 211 9.04 0.29 -14.62
C ARG A 211 7.73 0.12 -13.84
N PRO A 212 6.80 1.07 -13.95
CA PRO A 212 5.49 0.91 -13.34
C PRO A 212 4.71 -0.21 -14.03
N ASP A 213 4.31 -1.21 -13.26
CA ASP A 213 3.45 -2.31 -13.69
C ASP A 213 2.03 -2.09 -13.15
N VAL A 214 1.02 -2.52 -13.90
CA VAL A 214 -0.37 -2.50 -13.44
C VAL A 214 -0.71 -3.85 -12.82
N VAL A 215 -1.08 -3.88 -11.55
CA VAL A 215 -1.45 -5.09 -10.81
C VAL A 215 -2.95 -5.06 -10.54
N VAL A 216 -3.64 -6.14 -10.90
CA VAL A 216 -5.11 -6.23 -10.84
C VAL A 216 -5.53 -7.55 -10.19
N THR A 217 -6.38 -7.48 -9.17
CA THR A 217 -7.06 -8.66 -8.61
C THR A 217 -8.34 -8.94 -9.39
N ASN A 218 -8.61 -10.21 -9.72
CA ASN A 218 -9.84 -10.63 -10.41
C ASN A 218 -10.61 -11.63 -9.54
N GLU A 219 -11.72 -11.19 -8.96
CA GLU A 219 -12.52 -11.96 -8.00
C GLU A 219 -13.02 -13.29 -8.60
N LEU A 220 -13.51 -13.27 -9.84
CA LEU A 220 -14.21 -14.44 -10.43
C LEU A 220 -13.29 -15.43 -11.14
N THR A 221 -12.00 -15.10 -11.32
CA THR A 221 -11.01 -16.04 -11.86
C THR A 221 -10.01 -16.53 -10.81
N ASP A 222 -10.13 -16.07 -9.55
CA ASP A 222 -9.18 -16.37 -8.47
C ASP A 222 -7.72 -16.02 -8.83
N GLU A 223 -7.51 -14.94 -9.58
CA GLU A 223 -6.20 -14.58 -10.14
C GLU A 223 -5.82 -13.12 -9.85
N VAL A 224 -4.53 -12.89 -9.65
CA VAL A 224 -3.91 -11.57 -9.84
C VAL A 224 -3.25 -11.54 -11.21
N VAL A 225 -3.49 -10.48 -11.96
CA VAL A 225 -2.84 -10.22 -13.25
C VAL A 225 -1.93 -9.00 -13.11
N ILE A 226 -0.65 -9.19 -13.43
CA ILE A 226 0.34 -8.12 -13.53
C ILE A 226 0.59 -7.85 -15.01
N LEU A 227 0.46 -6.59 -15.41
CA LEU A 227 0.79 -6.11 -16.75
C LEU A 227 2.12 -5.33 -16.67
N PRO A 228 3.24 -5.91 -17.13
CA PRO A 228 4.54 -5.24 -17.06
C PRO A 228 4.58 -4.00 -17.94
N GLY A 229 4.97 -2.84 -17.43
CA GLY A 229 4.97 -1.59 -18.18
C GLY A 229 6.16 -1.45 -19.13
N ASN A 230 5.95 -0.90 -20.33
CA ASN A 230 7.03 -0.62 -21.29
C ASN A 230 7.49 0.85 -21.34
N LEU A 231 6.93 1.72 -20.47
CA LEU A 231 7.16 3.18 -20.45
C LEU A 231 6.74 3.96 -21.72
N ASP A 232 5.98 3.35 -22.61
CA ASP A 232 5.43 4.02 -23.80
C ASP A 232 3.89 3.96 -23.85
N GLY A 233 3.28 3.59 -22.73
CA GLY A 233 1.85 3.30 -22.61
C GLY A 233 1.44 1.91 -23.09
N THR A 234 2.39 1.06 -23.50
CA THR A 234 2.14 -0.36 -23.81
C THR A 234 2.61 -1.26 -22.66
N PHE A 235 2.17 -2.53 -22.72
CA PHE A 235 2.45 -3.54 -21.71
C PHE A 235 3.09 -4.78 -22.32
N GLY A 236 3.91 -5.46 -21.53
CA GLY A 236 4.45 -6.78 -21.82
C GLY A 236 3.40 -7.88 -21.72
N GLU A 237 3.87 -9.12 -21.84
CA GLU A 237 3.01 -10.30 -21.65
C GLU A 237 2.48 -10.33 -20.19
N PRO A 238 1.17 -10.54 -19.98
CA PRO A 238 0.59 -10.61 -18.65
C PRO A 238 1.18 -11.76 -17.81
N ILE A 239 1.52 -11.46 -16.56
CA ILE A 239 1.88 -12.48 -15.56
C ILE A 239 0.61 -12.78 -14.75
N VAL A 240 0.21 -14.05 -14.73
CA VAL A 240 -1.01 -14.51 -14.05
C VAL A 240 -0.64 -15.35 -12.84
N ILE A 241 -1.16 -14.98 -11.67
CA ILE A 241 -0.85 -15.59 -10.37
C ILE A 241 -2.14 -16.10 -9.75
N GLY A 242 -2.23 -17.41 -9.50
CA GLY A 242 -3.38 -18.02 -8.84
C GLY A 242 -3.43 -17.74 -7.33
N THR A 243 -4.62 -17.51 -6.80
CA THR A 243 -4.87 -17.05 -5.42
C THR A 243 -5.58 -18.07 -4.54
N ALA A 244 -5.82 -17.70 -3.27
CA ALA A 244 -6.52 -18.55 -2.29
C ALA A 244 -8.05 -18.53 -2.45
N GLY A 245 -8.57 -17.81 -3.45
CA GLY A 245 -10.00 -17.71 -3.76
C GLY A 245 -10.53 -16.30 -3.51
N VAL A 246 -11.17 -15.72 -4.53
CA VAL A 246 -11.79 -14.39 -4.55
C VAL A 246 -10.86 -13.31 -4.00
N PRO A 247 -9.83 -12.91 -4.78
CA PRO A 247 -8.92 -11.85 -4.36
C PRO A 247 -9.61 -10.48 -4.42
N GLU A 248 -9.67 -9.77 -3.30
CA GLU A 248 -10.36 -8.46 -3.19
C GLU A 248 -9.40 -7.30 -3.39
N HIS A 249 -8.23 -7.35 -2.74
CA HIS A 249 -7.22 -6.30 -2.80
C HIS A 249 -5.81 -6.89 -2.82
N ALA A 250 -4.90 -6.21 -3.51
CA ALA A 250 -3.49 -6.54 -3.53
C ALA A 250 -2.61 -5.34 -3.20
N VAL A 251 -1.52 -5.60 -2.50
CA VAL A 251 -0.42 -4.65 -2.29
C VAL A 251 0.90 -5.31 -2.66
N VAL A 252 1.87 -4.51 -3.07
CA VAL A 252 3.20 -5.00 -3.45
C VAL A 252 4.25 -4.27 -2.62
N ARG A 253 5.07 -5.02 -1.89
CA ARG A 253 6.11 -4.51 -1.01
C ARG A 253 7.12 -5.61 -0.70
N ASP A 254 8.39 -5.26 -0.51
CA ASP A 254 9.37 -6.18 0.06
C ASP A 254 9.05 -6.46 1.53
N LEU A 255 8.57 -7.68 1.83
CA LEU A 255 8.22 -8.09 3.19
C LEU A 255 9.36 -8.81 3.92
N ASN A 256 10.36 -9.28 3.20
CA ASN A 256 11.41 -10.13 3.74
C ASN A 256 12.80 -9.46 3.77
N GLY A 257 12.89 -8.21 3.31
CA GLY A 257 14.09 -7.40 3.30
C GLY A 257 15.06 -7.78 2.17
N ASP A 258 14.60 -8.51 1.16
CA ASP A 258 15.45 -8.92 0.04
C ASP A 258 15.50 -7.92 -1.13
N GLY A 259 14.95 -6.73 -0.96
CA GLY A 259 14.90 -5.67 -1.96
C GLY A 259 14.21 -6.09 -3.25
N ILE A 260 13.47 -7.20 -3.25
CA ILE A 260 12.59 -7.65 -4.32
C ILE A 260 11.16 -7.48 -3.80
N ALA A 261 10.29 -7.00 -4.67
CA ALA A 261 8.91 -6.80 -4.36
C ALA A 261 8.19 -8.15 -4.10
N ASP A 262 7.53 -8.29 -2.97
CA ASP A 262 6.60 -9.39 -2.69
C ASP A 262 5.17 -8.94 -3.01
N LEU A 263 4.30 -9.89 -3.40
CA LEU A 263 2.88 -9.63 -3.66
C LEU A 263 2.05 -10.12 -2.46
N ILE A 264 1.14 -9.28 -1.98
CA ILE A 264 0.26 -9.57 -0.85
C ILE A 264 -1.18 -9.45 -1.33
N VAL A 265 -2.01 -10.44 -1.04
CA VAL A 265 -3.39 -10.51 -1.54
C VAL A 265 -4.36 -10.86 -0.41
N ALA A 266 -5.41 -10.07 -0.22
CA ALA A 266 -6.55 -10.43 0.62
C ALA A 266 -7.51 -11.34 -0.16
N ASN A 267 -7.81 -12.51 0.38
CA ASN A 267 -8.62 -13.53 -0.29
C ASN A 267 -9.91 -13.75 0.51
N SER A 268 -11.02 -13.19 0.05
CA SER A 268 -12.27 -13.17 0.83
C SER A 268 -12.84 -14.57 1.03
N PHE A 269 -12.79 -15.44 0.02
CA PHE A 269 -13.24 -16.83 0.15
C PHE A 269 -12.26 -17.72 0.93
N GLY A 270 -10.98 -17.35 0.94
CA GLY A 270 -9.92 -18.10 1.61
C GLY A 270 -9.73 -17.76 3.09
N ASP A 271 -10.47 -16.77 3.63
CA ASP A 271 -10.28 -16.21 4.98
C ASP A 271 -8.80 -15.97 5.33
N SER A 272 -8.04 -15.48 4.35
CA SER A 272 -6.58 -15.42 4.44
C SER A 272 -5.98 -14.26 3.65
N VAL A 273 -4.80 -13.85 4.11
CA VAL A 273 -3.88 -13.06 3.30
C VAL A 273 -2.81 -13.99 2.75
N SER A 274 -2.64 -14.00 1.44
CA SER A 274 -1.55 -14.70 0.78
C SER A 274 -0.38 -13.74 0.58
N ALA A 275 0.83 -14.16 0.95
CA ALA A 275 2.07 -13.51 0.57
C ALA A 275 2.80 -14.37 -0.46
N TYR A 276 3.18 -13.77 -1.58
CA TYR A 276 3.97 -14.38 -2.61
C TYR A 276 5.35 -13.75 -2.62
N ALA A 277 6.37 -14.54 -2.29
CA ALA A 277 7.74 -14.04 -2.33
C ALA A 277 8.15 -13.81 -3.79
N GLY A 278 8.55 -12.58 -4.10
CA GLY A 278 9.11 -12.23 -5.39
C GLY A 278 10.50 -12.83 -5.56
N VAL A 279 10.92 -13.01 -6.81
CA VAL A 279 12.30 -13.37 -7.14
C VAL A 279 12.86 -12.47 -8.24
N ALA A 280 14.17 -12.49 -8.43
CA ALA A 280 14.89 -11.53 -9.27
C ALA A 280 14.51 -11.54 -10.76
N ASP A 281 13.75 -12.54 -11.23
CA ASP A 281 13.24 -12.60 -12.61
C ASP A 281 11.84 -11.98 -12.76
N GLY A 282 11.30 -11.35 -11.70
CA GLY A 282 10.00 -10.70 -11.70
C GLY A 282 8.81 -11.66 -11.52
N THR A 283 9.07 -12.91 -11.13
CA THR A 283 8.03 -13.91 -10.86
C THR A 283 7.80 -14.15 -9.37
N PHE A 284 6.70 -14.84 -9.06
CA PHE A 284 6.18 -15.06 -7.70
C PHE A 284 5.95 -16.57 -7.42
N PRO A 285 7.03 -17.38 -7.30
CA PRO A 285 6.94 -18.84 -7.34
C PRO A 285 6.43 -19.49 -6.05
N SER A 286 6.48 -18.78 -4.92
CA SER A 286 6.11 -19.33 -3.60
C SER A 286 5.03 -18.49 -2.95
N ARG A 287 3.97 -19.15 -2.48
CA ARG A 287 2.84 -18.58 -1.74
C ARG A 287 2.83 -19.12 -0.31
N ILE A 288 2.56 -18.24 0.65
CA ILE A 288 2.26 -18.59 2.05
C ILE A 288 0.94 -17.92 2.41
N ASP A 289 0.04 -18.66 3.04
CA ASP A 289 -1.24 -18.13 3.53
C ASP A 289 -1.20 -17.89 5.02
N PHE A 290 -1.67 -16.71 5.42
CA PHE A 290 -1.87 -16.32 6.81
C PHE A 290 -3.37 -16.24 7.06
N PRO A 291 -3.92 -17.10 7.94
CA PRO A 291 -5.32 -16.98 8.36
C PRO A 291 -5.56 -15.61 9.00
N VAL A 292 -6.64 -14.95 8.60
CA VAL A 292 -7.12 -13.71 9.22
C VAL A 292 -8.60 -13.88 9.60
N GLY A 293 -9.30 -12.78 9.88
CA GLY A 293 -10.75 -12.83 10.09
C GLY A 293 -11.52 -13.22 8.83
N THR A 294 -12.84 -13.37 8.95
CA THR A 294 -13.67 -13.86 7.85
C THR A 294 -13.93 -12.80 6.77
N THR A 295 -13.86 -13.20 5.51
CA THR A 295 -14.08 -12.32 4.34
C THR A 295 -13.18 -11.08 4.37
N PRO A 296 -11.83 -11.23 4.34
CA PRO A 296 -10.92 -10.11 4.26
C PRO A 296 -11.13 -9.35 2.93
N PHE A 297 -11.56 -8.10 3.03
CA PHE A 297 -11.94 -7.27 1.87
C PHE A 297 -10.82 -6.33 1.42
N ASP A 298 -9.93 -5.95 2.34
CA ASP A 298 -8.83 -5.05 2.06
C ASP A 298 -7.58 -5.44 2.86
N VAL A 299 -6.41 -5.08 2.34
CA VAL A 299 -5.11 -5.27 2.98
C VAL A 299 -4.21 -4.07 2.71
N ALA A 300 -3.54 -3.58 3.76
CA ALA A 300 -2.48 -2.59 3.66
C ALA A 300 -1.23 -3.03 4.44
N THR A 301 -0.12 -2.35 4.16
CA THR A 301 1.17 -2.63 4.76
C THR A 301 1.86 -1.36 5.24
N ALA A 302 2.39 -1.41 6.46
CA ALA A 302 3.22 -0.38 7.09
C ALA A 302 3.95 -0.97 8.29
N ASP A 303 4.92 -0.25 8.86
CA ASP A 303 5.53 -0.65 10.13
C ASP A 303 4.61 -0.28 11.30
N LEU A 304 3.59 -1.11 11.55
CA LEU A 304 2.48 -0.82 12.47
C LEU A 304 2.91 -0.86 13.94
N ASN A 305 4.07 -1.44 14.23
CA ASN A 305 4.58 -1.60 15.58
C ASN A 305 5.89 -0.82 15.86
N GLY A 306 6.48 -0.20 14.85
CA GLY A 306 7.68 0.64 14.96
C GLY A 306 8.99 -0.16 15.05
N ASP A 307 9.02 -1.39 14.57
CA ASP A 307 10.21 -2.25 14.58
C ASP A 307 11.03 -2.22 13.28
N GLY A 308 10.64 -1.37 12.33
CA GLY A 308 11.28 -1.21 11.03
C GLY A 308 10.80 -2.21 9.98
N LYS A 309 9.90 -3.15 10.32
CA LYS A 309 9.44 -4.18 9.40
C LYS A 309 8.03 -3.89 8.91
N PRO A 310 7.73 -4.09 7.61
CA PRO A 310 6.38 -3.95 7.12
C PRO A 310 5.47 -5.05 7.68
N ASP A 311 4.55 -4.65 8.53
CA ASP A 311 3.41 -5.42 9.01
C ASP A 311 2.25 -5.37 8.01
N LEU A 312 1.20 -6.16 8.27
CA LEU A 312 -0.04 -6.19 7.49
C LEU A 312 -1.25 -5.86 8.36
N ALA A 313 -2.22 -5.12 7.81
CA ALA A 313 -3.53 -4.93 8.39
C ALA A 313 -4.61 -5.34 7.39
N THR A 314 -5.64 -6.06 7.83
CA THR A 314 -6.78 -6.47 7.00
C THR A 314 -8.12 -6.02 7.58
N ALA A 315 -9.04 -5.62 6.71
CA ALA A 315 -10.44 -5.39 7.04
C ALA A 315 -11.24 -6.68 6.82
N ASN A 316 -11.78 -7.29 7.89
CA ASN A 316 -12.51 -8.55 7.82
C ASN A 316 -14.01 -8.27 7.89
N LEU A 317 -14.66 -8.27 6.74
CA LEU A 317 -16.01 -7.74 6.55
C LEU A 317 -17.03 -8.46 7.43
N ASP A 318 -17.07 -9.80 7.37
CA ASP A 318 -18.10 -10.58 8.03
C ASP A 318 -17.83 -10.82 9.53
N GLU A 319 -16.62 -10.50 10.02
CA GLU A 319 -16.26 -10.65 11.44
C GLU A 319 -16.36 -9.34 12.23
N ASP A 320 -16.57 -8.19 11.57
CA ASP A 320 -16.49 -6.86 12.18
C ASP A 320 -15.13 -6.59 12.86
N THR A 321 -14.04 -7.12 12.29
CA THR A 321 -12.68 -7.00 12.84
C THR A 321 -11.69 -6.41 11.86
N VAL A 322 -10.60 -5.85 12.39
CA VAL A 322 -9.35 -5.70 11.65
C VAL A 322 -8.34 -6.65 12.26
N THR A 323 -7.66 -7.43 11.42
CA THR A 323 -6.54 -8.27 11.85
C THR A 323 -5.25 -7.53 11.56
N VAL A 324 -4.33 -7.50 12.53
CA VAL A 324 -2.97 -7.01 12.33
C VAL A 324 -2.04 -8.21 12.45
N LEU A 325 -1.26 -8.47 11.39
CA LEU A 325 -0.23 -9.50 11.36
C LEU A 325 1.12 -8.80 11.49
N LEU A 326 1.84 -9.09 12.58
CA LEU A 326 3.14 -8.47 12.83
C LEU A 326 4.25 -9.28 12.16
N ASN A 327 5.06 -8.62 11.35
CA ASN A 327 6.14 -9.23 10.59
C ASN A 327 7.31 -9.56 11.52
N THR A 328 7.61 -10.84 11.63
CA THR A 328 8.69 -11.38 12.47
C THR A 328 9.80 -12.00 11.63
N THR A 329 9.82 -11.72 10.33
CA THR A 329 10.87 -12.18 9.43
C THR A 329 12.22 -11.65 9.89
N ASP A 330 13.26 -12.48 9.80
CA ASP A 330 14.62 -12.10 10.17
C ASP A 330 15.24 -11.30 9.01
N PHE A 331 15.18 -9.96 9.07
CA PHE A 331 15.84 -9.07 8.11
C PHE A 331 17.35 -9.19 8.32
N ARG A 332 18.08 -9.67 7.31
CA ARG A 332 19.54 -9.81 7.40
C ARG A 332 20.21 -8.70 6.58
N VAL A 333 20.99 -7.86 7.25
CA VAL A 333 21.76 -6.74 6.66
C VAL A 333 22.54 -7.20 5.43
N ARG A 334 22.45 -6.43 4.35
CA ARG A 334 23.09 -6.72 3.07
C ARG A 334 24.46 -6.03 2.95
N PRO A 335 25.39 -6.60 2.16
CA PRO A 335 26.56 -5.86 1.70
C PRO A 335 26.11 -4.69 0.80
N GLY A 336 25.98 -3.49 1.37
CA GLY A 336 25.45 -2.31 0.67
C GLY A 336 24.74 -1.31 1.58
N ASP A 337 24.25 -1.75 2.75
CA ASP A 337 23.53 -0.92 3.74
C ASP A 337 24.46 -0.05 4.60
N THR A 338 25.65 0.28 4.08
CA THR A 338 26.61 1.15 4.76
C THR A 338 26.69 2.48 4.04
N ASP A 339 26.71 3.57 4.80
CA ASP A 339 26.97 4.89 4.24
C ASP A 339 28.43 5.00 3.71
N SER A 340 28.75 6.16 3.13
CA SER A 340 30.11 6.45 2.62
C SER A 340 31.24 6.38 3.66
N SER A 341 30.92 6.21 4.96
CA SER A 341 31.88 6.02 6.04
C SER A 341 32.18 4.54 6.35
N GLY A 342 31.47 3.60 5.72
CA GLY A 342 31.63 2.16 5.97
C GLY A 342 31.10 1.73 7.34
N VAL A 343 30.23 2.55 7.94
CA VAL A 343 29.50 2.28 9.17
C VAL A 343 28.05 1.99 8.77
N VAL A 344 27.45 0.98 9.40
CA VAL A 344 26.01 0.72 9.30
C VAL A 344 25.31 1.92 9.94
N ASP A 345 24.59 2.71 9.16
CA ASP A 345 23.78 3.79 9.72
C ASP A 345 22.57 3.15 10.40
N ALA A 346 22.55 3.19 11.73
CA ALA A 346 21.42 2.70 12.55
C ALA A 346 20.13 3.52 12.35
N ARG A 347 20.11 4.46 11.39
CA ARG A 347 18.91 5.16 10.92
C ARG A 347 18.32 4.59 9.63
N ASP A 348 19.03 3.68 8.98
CA ASP A 348 18.60 3.02 7.73
C ASP A 348 18.61 1.48 7.85
N THR A 349 18.99 0.93 9.00
CA THR A 349 18.84 -0.50 9.32
C THR A 349 18.64 -0.73 10.82
N ASP A 350 17.65 -1.54 11.10
CA ASP A 350 17.16 -2.19 12.32
C ASP A 350 18.17 -3.11 13.06
N ALA A 351 19.48 -2.84 12.96
CA ALA A 351 20.48 -3.65 13.65
C ALA A 351 20.62 -3.23 15.12
N THR A 352 19.92 -3.92 16.03
CA THR A 352 20.47 -4.07 17.39
C THR A 352 21.77 -4.86 17.28
N VAL A 353 22.84 -4.39 17.93
CA VAL A 353 24.23 -4.86 17.75
C VAL A 353 24.46 -6.32 18.19
N GLU A 354 23.43 -7.08 18.58
CA GLU A 354 23.61 -8.42 19.17
C GLU A 354 23.74 -9.59 18.18
N GLU A 355 23.44 -9.43 16.88
CA GLU A 355 23.36 -10.59 15.98
C GLU A 355 24.11 -10.42 14.65
N LEU A 356 25.44 -10.32 14.74
CA LEU A 356 26.30 -10.65 13.60
C LEU A 356 26.61 -12.15 13.64
N PHE A 357 26.20 -12.90 12.62
CA PHE A 357 26.51 -14.33 12.48
C PHE A 357 27.61 -14.56 11.45
N ASP A 358 28.47 -15.56 11.65
CA ASP A 358 29.38 -16.03 10.62
C ASP A 358 28.68 -16.97 9.62
N GLY A 359 29.40 -17.33 8.55
CA GLY A 359 28.87 -18.07 7.40
C GLY A 359 28.39 -19.51 7.70
N ASP A 360 28.58 -19.98 8.92
CA ASP A 360 28.12 -21.25 9.48
C ASP A 360 26.98 -21.11 10.49
N GLY A 361 26.58 -19.89 10.84
CA GLY A 361 25.38 -19.59 11.63
C GLY A 361 25.63 -19.49 13.13
N ASP A 362 26.87 -19.31 13.57
CA ASP A 362 27.20 -19.04 14.98
C ASP A 362 27.25 -17.54 15.24
N SER A 363 26.83 -17.11 16.45
CA SER A 363 26.89 -15.70 16.86
C SER A 363 28.33 -15.27 17.04
N LEU A 364 28.75 -14.18 16.39
CA LEU A 364 30.06 -13.56 16.59
C LEU A 364 30.25 -12.96 18.00
N LEU A 365 29.20 -12.94 18.83
CA LEU A 365 29.18 -12.28 20.14
C LEU A 365 28.94 -13.22 21.31
N ASP A 366 28.78 -14.53 21.09
CA ASP A 366 28.71 -15.48 22.20
C ASP A 366 30.12 -15.73 22.80
N GLY A 367 30.17 -15.77 24.12
CA GLY A 367 31.40 -15.81 24.92
C GLY A 367 32.14 -17.14 24.90
N ALA A 368 32.14 -17.91 23.81
CA ALA A 368 32.86 -19.17 23.69
C ALA A 368 33.95 -19.16 22.59
N GLY A 369 34.93 -18.26 22.72
CA GLY A 369 36.30 -18.56 22.27
C GLY A 369 36.73 -18.15 20.86
N GLY A 370 35.92 -17.37 20.12
CA GLY A 370 36.36 -16.72 18.89
C GLY A 370 37.30 -15.54 19.17
N SER A 371 38.57 -15.61 18.75
CA SER A 371 39.46 -14.46 18.80
C SER A 371 39.09 -13.44 17.72
N PHE A 372 38.83 -12.19 18.12
CA PHE A 372 38.67 -11.05 17.19
C PHE A 372 39.81 -10.98 16.17
N PRO A 373 39.54 -10.66 14.90
CA PRO A 373 40.59 -10.40 13.92
C PRO A 373 41.50 -9.27 14.42
N SER A 374 42.81 -9.44 14.23
CA SER A 374 43.83 -8.49 14.67
C SER A 374 43.71 -7.18 13.89
N GLY A 375 42.90 -6.25 14.37
CA GLY A 375 42.62 -4.98 13.71
C GLY A 375 41.42 -4.19 14.23
N ALA A 376 40.57 -4.77 15.09
CA ALA A 376 39.42 -4.08 15.66
C ALA A 376 39.86 -2.85 16.49
N GLY A 377 39.43 -1.66 16.06
CA GLY A 377 39.61 -0.42 16.81
C GLY A 377 38.62 -0.36 17.97
N VAL A 378 39.07 0.16 19.10
CA VAL A 378 38.21 0.44 20.26
C VAL A 378 37.92 1.93 20.26
N ASP A 379 36.65 2.32 20.34
CA ASP A 379 36.31 3.74 20.44
C ASP A 379 36.53 4.29 21.85
N ALA A 380 36.31 5.59 22.03
CA ALA A 380 36.59 6.30 23.27
C ALA A 380 35.75 5.81 24.47
N ASN A 381 34.69 5.04 24.22
CA ASN A 381 33.82 4.48 25.25
C ASN A 381 34.19 3.03 25.63
N GLY A 382 35.17 2.43 24.92
CA GLY A 382 35.56 1.04 25.14
C GLY A 382 34.82 0.05 24.23
N ASP A 383 34.01 0.54 23.29
CA ASP A 383 33.25 -0.31 22.37
C ASP A 383 34.15 -0.76 21.22
N LYS A 384 34.16 -2.08 20.94
CA LYS A 384 34.91 -2.66 19.83
C LYS A 384 34.14 -2.46 18.53
N ARG A 385 34.77 -1.87 17.51
CA ARG A 385 34.18 -1.70 16.18
C ARG A 385 34.84 -2.63 15.16
N ILE A 386 34.02 -3.30 14.35
CA ILE A 386 34.45 -4.11 13.20
C ILE A 386 34.17 -3.32 11.93
N ARG A 387 35.14 -3.24 11.01
CA ARG A 387 34.89 -2.69 9.67
C ARG A 387 34.26 -3.78 8.81
N VAL A 388 33.16 -3.46 8.12
CA VAL A 388 32.45 -4.42 7.25
C VAL A 388 33.39 -5.02 6.19
N SER A 389 34.41 -4.28 5.73
CA SER A 389 35.46 -4.79 4.83
C SER A 389 36.14 -6.07 5.32
N ASP A 390 36.19 -6.30 6.63
CA ASP A 390 36.86 -7.44 7.25
C ASP A 390 35.94 -8.69 7.34
N VAL A 391 34.64 -8.55 7.02
CA VAL A 391 33.60 -9.60 7.06
C VAL A 391 33.16 -10.05 5.65
N THR A 392 33.62 -9.36 4.60
CA THR A 392 33.13 -9.49 3.21
C THR A 392 33.35 -10.84 2.51
N ALA A 393 34.00 -11.84 3.12
CA ALA A 393 34.39 -13.06 2.42
C ALA A 393 33.33 -14.19 2.38
N GLY A 394 32.12 -14.03 2.94
CA GLY A 394 31.20 -15.19 3.04
C GLY A 394 29.69 -14.95 3.18
N LEU A 395 29.18 -13.72 3.24
CA LEU A 395 27.74 -13.48 3.39
C LEU A 395 27.03 -13.63 2.03
N GLN A 396 26.50 -14.82 1.76
CA GLN A 396 25.45 -14.98 0.75
C GLN A 396 24.11 -14.62 1.39
N ALA A 397 23.39 -13.67 0.78
CA ALA A 397 21.99 -13.38 1.11
C ALA A 397 21.19 -14.69 0.98
N ARG A 398 20.74 -15.23 2.10
CA ARG A 398 19.69 -16.24 2.13
C ARG A 398 18.46 -15.56 2.69
N ALA A 399 17.41 -15.50 1.87
CA ALA A 399 16.12 -14.94 2.24
C ALA A 399 15.64 -15.55 3.58
N GLY A 400 15.15 -14.70 4.48
CA GLY A 400 14.36 -15.15 5.61
C GLY A 400 13.08 -15.80 5.09
N THR A 401 12.65 -16.90 5.71
CA THR A 401 11.28 -17.40 5.46
C THR A 401 10.32 -16.38 6.04
N LEU A 402 9.33 -15.92 5.26
CA LEU A 402 8.30 -14.99 5.73
C LEU A 402 7.62 -15.56 6.99
N ARG A 403 7.56 -14.74 8.04
CA ARG A 403 6.93 -15.10 9.33
C ARG A 403 6.09 -13.95 9.83
N PHE A 404 4.85 -14.25 10.22
CA PHE A 404 3.96 -13.32 10.88
C PHE A 404 3.46 -13.94 12.21
N ARG A 405 3.15 -13.08 13.18
CA ARG A 405 2.55 -13.48 14.48
C ARG A 405 1.21 -12.81 14.71
#